data_AF-A0A8X6VDJ3-F1
#
_entry.id   AF-A0A8X6VDJ3-F1
#
_cell.length_a   1.000
_cell.length_b   1.000
_cell.length_c   1.000
_cell.angle_alpha   90.00
_cell.angle_beta   90.00
_cell.angle_gamma   90.00
#
_symmetry.space_group_name_H-M   'P 1'
#
loop_
_entity.id
_entity.type
_entity.pdbx_description
1 polymer ?
#
loop_
_entity_poly.entity_id
_entity_poly.type
_entity_poly.pdbx_seq_one_letter_code
_entity_poly.pdbx_strand_id
1 'polypeptide(L)'
;MFSAGFKLCGTLNLPKLSKTAYTNHENKLMLVNSEVSELSMQKAASELLVLHPTKNKIVECGISVDGTWQRRGYSSMNGCVAALSVDTGKVVDIEIMSSYCPTCRKISKMPRSIESETFAADHVCHSNFQGSALKMEAVGATTILQRSIVKQGLKYAHYYGDGDSKGFISVKYTYGKDSVTKYECIGHVQKRVGARLRKLKSKNKNLSRKGKLTDSFIDRLQNYYGIAVRSNVGNLSGLQQKCYCGFVSLLIKCRETDAWAVSHRKR
;
A
#
# COMPACT_ATOMS: atom_id res chain seq x y z
N MET A 1 -21.62 -19.85 -16.29
CA MET A 1 -22.35 -19.43 -17.52
C MET A 1 -21.40 -18.52 -18.30
N PHE A 2 -20.60 -19.08 -19.21
CA PHE A 2 -19.68 -18.33 -20.09
C PHE A 2 -20.28 -18.19 -21.50
N SER A 3 -21.59 -17.96 -21.62
CA SER A 3 -22.29 -18.01 -22.92
C SER A 3 -21.75 -16.99 -23.92
N ALA A 4 -21.33 -15.81 -23.47
CA ALA A 4 -20.67 -14.80 -24.30
C ALA A 4 -19.27 -15.25 -24.75
N GLY A 5 -18.48 -15.86 -23.86
CA GLY A 5 -17.14 -16.36 -24.17
C GLY A 5 -17.18 -17.51 -25.18
N PHE A 6 -18.13 -18.43 -25.06
CA PHE A 6 -18.33 -19.49 -26.05
C PHE A 6 -18.75 -18.96 -27.42
N LYS A 7 -19.60 -17.93 -27.47
CA LYS A 7 -19.96 -17.26 -28.72
C LYS A 7 -18.74 -16.58 -29.35
N LEU A 8 -17.96 -15.84 -28.57
CA LEU A 8 -16.73 -15.18 -29.04
C LEU A 8 -15.69 -16.19 -29.56
N CYS A 9 -15.37 -17.24 -28.80
CA CYS A 9 -14.45 -18.29 -29.24
C CYS A 9 -14.97 -18.97 -30.53
N GLY A 10 -16.28 -19.19 -30.63
CA GLY A 10 -16.91 -19.69 -31.85
C GLY A 10 -16.73 -18.75 -33.05
N THR A 11 -16.99 -17.45 -32.87
CA THR A 11 -16.81 -16.43 -33.93
C THR A 11 -15.36 -16.31 -34.37
N LEU A 12 -14.41 -16.44 -33.44
CA LEU A 12 -12.98 -16.32 -33.71
C LEU A 12 -12.31 -17.65 -34.13
N ASN A 13 -13.10 -18.73 -34.29
CA ASN A 13 -12.59 -20.08 -34.57
C ASN A 13 -11.51 -20.55 -33.56
N LEU A 14 -11.66 -20.16 -32.30
CA LEU A 14 -10.77 -20.53 -31.19
C LEU A 14 -11.31 -21.77 -30.46
N PRO A 15 -10.42 -22.66 -29.97
CA PRO A 15 -10.83 -23.80 -29.15
C PRO A 15 -11.57 -23.33 -27.90
N LYS A 16 -12.68 -23.98 -27.61
CA LYS A 16 -13.58 -23.65 -26.50
C LYS A 16 -13.04 -24.25 -25.20
N LEU A 17 -12.82 -23.42 -24.19
CA LEU A 17 -12.41 -23.90 -22.86
C LEU A 17 -13.64 -24.27 -22.03
N SER A 18 -13.72 -25.53 -21.57
CA SER A 18 -14.79 -25.94 -20.64
C SER A 18 -14.56 -25.35 -19.25
N LYS A 19 -15.63 -25.19 -18.45
CA LYS A 19 -15.51 -24.72 -17.07
C LYS A 19 -14.58 -25.63 -16.24
N THR A 20 -14.73 -26.94 -16.42
CA THR A 20 -13.89 -27.94 -15.76
C THR A 20 -12.43 -27.80 -16.18
N ALA A 21 -12.16 -27.64 -17.47
CA ALA A 21 -10.80 -27.43 -17.96
C ALA A 21 -10.22 -26.14 -17.37
N TYR A 22 -10.96 -25.02 -17.38
CA TYR A 22 -10.53 -23.76 -16.77
C TYR A 22 -10.16 -23.94 -15.29
N THR A 23 -11.06 -24.50 -14.48
CA THR A 23 -10.83 -24.70 -13.04
C THR A 23 -9.64 -25.62 -12.77
N ASN A 24 -9.46 -26.67 -13.59
CA ASN A 24 -8.30 -27.55 -13.45
C ASN A 24 -6.97 -26.82 -13.74
N HIS A 25 -6.95 -25.95 -14.75
CA HIS A 25 -5.76 -25.15 -15.06
C HIS A 25 -5.52 -24.08 -13.98
N GLU A 26 -6.57 -23.42 -13.51
CA GLU A 26 -6.50 -22.45 -12.41
C GLU A 26 -5.91 -23.08 -11.15
N ASN A 27 -6.38 -24.26 -10.75
CA ASN A 27 -5.85 -24.98 -9.59
C ASN A 27 -4.37 -25.35 -9.76
N LYS A 28 -3.96 -25.81 -10.95
CA LYS A 28 -2.56 -26.10 -11.23
C LYS A 28 -1.69 -24.85 -11.15
N LEU A 29 -2.14 -23.75 -11.74
CA LEU A 29 -1.44 -22.47 -11.70
C LEU A 29 -1.33 -21.92 -10.28
N MET A 30 -2.38 -22.05 -9.47
CA MET A 30 -2.37 -21.64 -8.07
C MET A 30 -1.29 -22.36 -7.28
N LEU A 31 -1.18 -23.69 -7.42
CA LEU A 31 -0.16 -24.49 -6.72
C LEU A 31 1.26 -24.05 -7.11
N VAL A 32 1.53 -23.94 -8.41
CA VAL A 32 2.84 -23.52 -8.92
C VAL A 32 3.18 -22.09 -8.51
N ASN A 33 2.21 -21.16 -8.59
CA ASN A 33 2.43 -19.77 -8.19
C ASN A 33 2.72 -19.65 -6.69
N SER A 34 2.04 -20.43 -5.84
CA SER A 34 2.32 -20.45 -4.40
C SER A 34 3.74 -20.93 -4.12
N GLU A 35 4.19 -22.00 -4.76
CA GLU A 35 5.56 -22.51 -4.60
C GLU A 35 6.61 -21.50 -5.10
N VAL A 36 6.44 -20.97 -6.31
CA VAL A 36 7.39 -20.02 -6.92
C VAL A 36 7.47 -18.73 -6.12
N SER A 37 6.34 -18.21 -5.64
CA SER A 37 6.31 -17.00 -4.82
C SER A 37 7.01 -17.20 -3.48
N GLU A 38 6.79 -18.33 -2.81
CA GLU A 38 7.46 -18.65 -1.54
C GLU A 38 8.97 -18.78 -1.73
N LEU A 39 9.42 -19.51 -2.76
CA LEU A 39 10.85 -19.61 -3.10
C LEU A 39 11.46 -18.24 -3.44
N SER A 40 10.73 -17.39 -4.16
CA SER A 40 11.19 -16.03 -4.48
C SER A 40 11.36 -15.18 -3.23
N MET A 41 10.41 -15.24 -2.29
CA MET A 41 10.47 -14.48 -1.03
C MET A 41 11.58 -15.01 -0.11
N GLN A 42 11.79 -16.32 -0.05
CA GLN A 42 12.90 -16.93 0.70
C GLN A 42 14.27 -16.51 0.16
N LYS A 43 14.41 -16.42 -1.16
CA LYS A 43 15.63 -15.87 -1.79
C LYS A 43 15.84 -14.41 -1.42
N ALA A 44 14.78 -13.59 -1.50
CA ALA A 44 14.85 -12.18 -1.10
C ALA A 44 15.25 -12.00 0.37
N ALA A 45 14.74 -12.85 1.26
CA ALA A 45 15.12 -12.85 2.66
C ALA A 45 16.58 -13.30 2.88
N SER A 46 17.01 -14.35 2.17
CA SER A 46 18.39 -14.85 2.23
C SER A 46 19.40 -13.79 1.79
N GLU A 47 19.09 -13.00 0.77
CA GLU A 47 19.92 -11.86 0.35
C GLU A 47 20.09 -10.82 1.47
N LEU A 48 19.03 -10.54 2.24
CA LEU A 48 19.10 -9.63 3.38
C LEU A 48 19.97 -10.16 4.52
N LEU A 49 19.90 -11.48 4.77
CA LEU A 49 20.76 -12.13 5.75
C LEU A 49 22.24 -12.02 5.39
N VAL A 50 22.57 -12.02 4.10
CA VAL A 50 23.94 -11.85 3.59
C VAL A 50 24.37 -10.38 3.62
N LEU A 51 23.47 -9.45 3.28
CA LEU A 51 23.77 -8.00 3.27
C LEU A 51 24.07 -7.45 4.66
N HIS A 52 23.41 -7.99 5.69
CA HIS A 52 23.55 -7.55 7.07
C HIS A 52 24.08 -8.70 7.95
N PRO A 53 25.38 -9.04 7.84
CA PRO A 53 25.95 -10.14 8.61
C PRO A 53 25.95 -9.79 10.09
N THR A 54 25.12 -10.48 10.88
CA THR A 54 25.04 -10.29 12.33
C THR A 54 25.58 -11.52 13.07
N LYS A 55 26.18 -11.29 14.25
CA LYS A 55 26.58 -12.40 15.15
C LYS A 55 25.38 -13.15 15.74
N ASN A 56 24.22 -12.49 15.79
CA ASN A 56 22.95 -13.08 16.18
C ASN A 56 22.27 -13.68 14.95
N LYS A 57 21.54 -14.79 15.09
CA LYS A 57 20.80 -15.42 13.97
C LYS A 57 19.66 -14.57 13.37
N ILE A 58 19.40 -13.39 13.93
CA ILE A 58 18.29 -12.51 13.54
C ILE A 58 18.87 -11.23 12.95
N VAL A 59 18.40 -10.89 11.75
CA VAL A 59 18.76 -9.65 11.06
C VAL A 59 17.62 -8.65 11.16
N GLU A 60 17.95 -7.43 11.56
CA GLU A 60 17.00 -6.32 11.56
C GLU A 60 16.99 -5.63 10.18
N CYS A 61 15.81 -5.40 9.62
CA CYS A 61 15.67 -4.71 8.35
C CYS A 61 14.44 -3.80 8.29
N GLY A 62 14.49 -2.87 7.33
CA GLY A 62 13.35 -2.00 7.02
C GLY A 62 12.46 -2.58 5.94
N ILE A 63 11.15 -2.45 6.14
CA ILE A 63 10.14 -2.88 5.18
C ILE A 63 9.15 -1.77 4.86
N SER A 64 8.66 -1.76 3.62
CA SER A 64 7.44 -1.05 3.24
C SER A 64 6.30 -2.05 3.16
N VAL A 65 5.15 -1.69 3.74
CA VAL A 65 3.95 -2.53 3.74
C VAL A 65 2.81 -1.78 3.08
N ASP A 66 2.17 -2.42 2.12
CA ASP A 66 0.99 -1.88 1.43
C ASP A 66 -0.02 -2.99 1.12
N GLY A 67 -1.29 -2.58 0.99
CA GLY A 67 -2.42 -3.45 0.69
C GLY A 67 -3.01 -3.18 -0.69
N THR A 68 -3.48 -4.24 -1.35
CA THR A 68 -4.29 -4.14 -2.56
C THR A 68 -5.58 -4.93 -2.41
N TRP A 69 -6.64 -4.46 -3.07
CA TRP A 69 -7.98 -5.03 -2.99
C TRP A 69 -8.52 -5.34 -4.38
N GLN A 70 -9.32 -6.40 -4.47
CA GLN A 70 -9.95 -6.80 -5.73
C GLN A 70 -10.88 -5.72 -6.30
N ARG A 71 -11.50 -4.91 -5.44
CA ARG A 71 -12.42 -3.85 -5.83
C ARG A 71 -12.00 -2.53 -5.20
N ARG A 72 -12.20 -1.43 -5.95
CA ARG A 72 -12.06 -0.08 -5.39
C ARG A 72 -13.15 0.19 -4.36
N GLY A 73 -12.81 0.95 -3.32
CA GLY A 73 -13.71 1.32 -2.24
C GLY A 73 -13.66 0.34 -1.05
N TYR A 74 -14.55 0.54 -0.09
CA TYR A 74 -14.52 -0.15 1.21
C TYR A 74 -15.28 -1.48 1.25
N SER A 75 -15.69 -2.00 0.09
CA SER A 75 -16.57 -3.19 -0.04
C SER A 75 -15.87 -4.41 -0.65
N SER A 76 -14.54 -4.38 -0.78
CA SER A 76 -13.81 -5.56 -1.27
C SER A 76 -13.84 -6.67 -0.23
N MET A 77 -14.09 -7.90 -0.70
CA MET A 77 -14.06 -9.11 0.13
C MET A 77 -12.72 -9.84 0.04
N ASN A 78 -11.87 -9.45 -0.90
CA ASN A 78 -10.55 -10.02 -1.11
C ASN A 78 -9.49 -8.92 -1.03
N GLY A 79 -8.39 -9.21 -0.35
CA GLY A 79 -7.25 -8.32 -0.19
C GLY A 79 -5.94 -9.09 -0.15
N CYS A 80 -4.86 -8.42 -0.52
CA CYS A 80 -3.50 -8.93 -0.37
C CYS A 80 -2.65 -7.82 0.24
N VAL A 81 -1.89 -8.14 1.28
CA VAL A 81 -0.92 -7.23 1.89
C VAL A 81 0.46 -7.76 1.56
N ALA A 82 1.34 -6.90 1.08
CA ALA A 82 2.72 -7.26 0.75
C ALA A 82 3.69 -6.45 1.60
N ALA A 83 4.76 -7.10 2.04
CA ALA A 83 5.92 -6.47 2.64
C ALA A 83 7.09 -6.52 1.66
N LEU A 84 7.67 -5.36 1.38
CA LEU A 84 8.85 -5.19 0.54
C LEU A 84 10.01 -4.72 1.38
N SER A 85 11.18 -5.30 1.20
CA SER A 85 12.41 -4.79 1.81
C SER A 85 12.79 -3.44 1.21
N VAL A 86 13.17 -2.50 2.07
CA VAL A 86 13.64 -1.17 1.65
C VAL A 86 15.05 -1.26 1.04
N ASP A 87 15.88 -2.16 1.52
CA ASP A 87 17.28 -2.29 1.08
C ASP A 87 17.37 -2.91 -0.32
N THR A 88 16.57 -3.95 -0.58
CA THR A 88 16.63 -4.70 -1.86
C THR A 88 15.51 -4.34 -2.83
N GLY A 89 14.44 -3.69 -2.36
CA GLY A 89 13.23 -3.44 -3.16
C GLY A 89 12.43 -4.71 -3.49
N LYS A 90 12.75 -5.86 -2.89
CA LYS A 90 12.12 -7.15 -3.17
C LYS A 90 11.02 -7.47 -2.17
N VAL A 91 10.03 -8.23 -2.61
CA VAL A 91 8.96 -8.75 -1.75
C VAL A 91 9.54 -9.82 -0.83
N VAL A 92 9.34 -9.67 0.47
CA VAL A 92 9.84 -10.58 1.52
C VAL A 92 8.72 -11.41 2.16
N ASP A 93 7.48 -10.91 2.13
CA ASP A 93 6.31 -11.68 2.57
C ASP A 93 5.02 -11.11 1.99
N ILE A 94 3.98 -11.95 1.89
CA ILE A 94 2.63 -11.57 1.46
C ILE A 94 1.56 -12.25 2.32
N GLU A 95 0.45 -11.57 2.57
CA GLU A 95 -0.71 -12.13 3.26
C GLU A 95 -1.97 -11.93 2.40
N ILE A 96 -2.53 -13.04 1.94
CA ILE A 96 -3.75 -13.06 1.12
C ILE A 96 -4.94 -13.31 2.05
N MET A 97 -5.92 -12.40 2.02
CA MET A 97 -7.11 -12.45 2.85
C MET A 97 -8.38 -12.49 2.00
N SER A 98 -9.33 -13.31 2.43
CA SER A 98 -10.68 -13.42 1.88
C SER A 98 -11.69 -13.44 3.03
N SER A 99 -12.70 -12.57 2.95
CA SER A 99 -13.94 -12.65 3.73
C SER A 99 -15.09 -13.31 2.96
N TYR A 100 -14.78 -13.90 1.80
CA TYR A 100 -15.76 -14.49 0.90
C TYR A 100 -15.51 -15.97 0.67
N CYS A 101 -16.53 -16.78 0.94
CA CYS A 101 -16.59 -18.16 0.49
C CYS A 101 -17.91 -18.39 -0.29
N PRO A 102 -17.86 -18.87 -1.55
CA PRO A 102 -19.05 -19.21 -2.31
C PRO A 102 -19.95 -20.25 -1.61
N THR A 103 -19.34 -21.25 -0.98
CA THR A 103 -20.04 -22.33 -0.29
C THR A 103 -20.73 -21.82 0.97
N CYS A 104 -20.05 -21.05 1.82
CA CYS A 104 -20.70 -20.40 2.97
C CYS A 104 -21.88 -19.52 2.54
N ARG A 105 -21.76 -18.76 1.45
CA ARG A 105 -22.86 -17.93 0.92
C ARG A 105 -24.03 -18.75 0.39
N LYS A 106 -23.78 -19.98 -0.08
CA LYS A 106 -24.84 -20.91 -0.49
C LYS A 106 -25.54 -21.46 0.74
N ILE A 107 -24.78 -21.95 1.72
CA ILE A 107 -25.29 -22.46 3.00
C ILE A 107 -26.15 -21.39 3.69
N SER A 108 -25.69 -20.14 3.74
CA SER A 108 -26.41 -19.05 4.41
C SER A 108 -27.77 -18.70 3.76
N LYS A 109 -28.05 -19.21 2.56
CA LYS A 109 -29.33 -19.02 1.85
C LYS A 109 -30.21 -20.27 1.89
N MET A 110 -29.69 -21.39 2.37
CA MET A 110 -30.46 -22.62 2.51
C MET A 110 -31.35 -22.53 3.76
N PRO A 111 -32.57 -23.07 3.73
CA PRO A 111 -33.39 -23.20 4.92
C PRO A 111 -32.67 -24.13 5.91
N ARG A 112 -32.90 -23.93 7.21
CA ARG A 112 -32.29 -24.75 8.25
C ARG A 112 -32.84 -26.17 8.17
N SER A 113 -32.00 -27.10 7.77
CA SER A 113 -32.30 -28.52 7.61
C SER A 113 -31.09 -29.38 7.98
N ILE A 114 -31.31 -30.68 8.24
CA ILE A 114 -30.24 -31.65 8.49
C ILE A 114 -29.23 -31.66 7.34
N GLU A 115 -29.69 -31.51 6.10
CA GLU A 115 -28.83 -31.39 4.91
C GLU A 115 -27.97 -30.12 4.94
N SER A 116 -28.51 -28.99 5.39
CA SER A 116 -27.74 -27.74 5.51
C SER A 116 -26.68 -27.83 6.61
N GLU A 117 -26.96 -28.55 7.69
CA GLU A 117 -26.07 -28.71 8.85
C GLU A 117 -24.93 -29.70 8.52
N THR A 118 -25.24 -30.82 7.88
CA THR A 118 -24.23 -31.76 7.36
C THR A 118 -23.35 -31.12 6.30
N PHE A 119 -23.94 -30.41 5.33
CA PHE A 119 -23.18 -29.69 4.30
C PHE A 119 -22.29 -28.59 4.88
N ALA A 120 -22.70 -27.93 5.98
CA ALA A 120 -21.87 -26.97 6.69
C ALA A 120 -20.73 -27.64 7.47
N ALA A 121 -20.98 -28.82 8.07
CA ALA A 121 -19.97 -29.57 8.80
C ALA A 121 -18.83 -30.09 7.90
N ASP A 122 -19.16 -30.56 6.69
CA ASP A 122 -18.18 -31.07 5.73
C ASP A 122 -17.42 -29.95 4.97
N HIS A 123 -17.79 -28.70 5.18
CA HIS A 123 -17.27 -27.59 4.39
C HIS A 123 -15.91 -27.08 4.87
N VAL A 124 -14.89 -27.21 4.02
CA VAL A 124 -13.61 -26.50 4.18
C VAL A 124 -13.74 -25.05 3.72
N CYS A 125 -13.81 -24.13 4.68
CA CYS A 125 -13.97 -22.70 4.40
C CYS A 125 -12.68 -22.07 3.84
N HIS A 126 -12.83 -21.35 2.73
CA HIS A 126 -11.75 -20.55 2.12
C HIS A 126 -11.72 -19.08 2.59
N SER A 127 -12.66 -18.69 3.44
CA SER A 127 -12.66 -17.37 4.08
C SER A 127 -11.73 -17.43 5.30
N ASN A 128 -10.61 -16.71 5.24
CA ASN A 128 -9.62 -16.64 6.32
C ASN A 128 -9.63 -15.29 7.08
N PHE A 129 -10.54 -14.38 6.73
CA PHE A 129 -10.64 -13.07 7.36
C PHE A 129 -12.08 -12.69 7.70
N GLN A 130 -12.28 -12.15 8.91
CA GLN A 130 -13.55 -11.60 9.36
C GLN A 130 -13.39 -10.12 9.72
N GLY A 131 -14.13 -9.24 9.02
CA GLY A 131 -14.08 -7.81 9.25
C GLY A 131 -14.32 -6.98 7.99
N SER A 132 -14.11 -5.67 8.09
CA SER A 132 -14.20 -4.76 6.95
C SER A 132 -12.93 -4.79 6.09
N ALA A 133 -13.05 -4.42 4.81
CA ALA A 133 -11.92 -4.32 3.89
C ALA A 133 -10.78 -3.44 4.45
N LEU A 134 -11.14 -2.35 5.13
CA LEU A 134 -10.20 -1.43 5.80
C LEU A 134 -9.34 -2.09 6.88
N LYS A 135 -9.85 -3.13 7.54
CA LYS A 135 -9.11 -3.84 8.59
C LYS A 135 -8.12 -4.85 8.03
N MET A 136 -8.28 -5.28 6.78
CA MET A 136 -7.42 -6.27 6.15
C MET A 136 -5.96 -5.81 6.13
N GLU A 137 -5.70 -4.54 5.82
CA GLU A 137 -4.32 -4.02 5.79
C GLU A 137 -3.62 -4.17 7.15
N ALA A 138 -4.28 -3.77 8.23
CA ALA A 138 -3.73 -3.86 9.58
C ALA A 138 -3.54 -5.31 10.05
N VAL A 139 -4.52 -6.18 9.74
CA VAL A 139 -4.41 -7.61 10.08
C VAL A 139 -3.31 -8.27 9.27
N GLY A 140 -3.24 -8.04 7.96
CA GLY A 140 -2.20 -8.59 7.10
C GLY A 140 -0.80 -8.13 7.49
N ALA A 141 -0.62 -6.84 7.79
CA ALA A 141 0.65 -6.33 8.31
C ALA A 141 1.03 -7.03 9.63
N THR A 142 0.07 -7.21 10.53
CA THR A 142 0.30 -7.89 11.81
C THR A 142 0.72 -9.35 11.61
N THR A 143 0.01 -10.09 10.75
CA THR A 143 0.34 -11.49 10.44
C THR A 143 1.76 -11.62 9.86
N ILE A 144 2.13 -10.73 8.93
CA ILE A 144 3.47 -10.72 8.32
C ILE A 144 4.55 -10.45 9.39
N LEU A 145 4.38 -9.42 10.23
CA LEU A 145 5.37 -9.10 11.25
C LEU A 145 5.48 -10.19 12.31
N GLN A 146 4.37 -10.81 12.72
CA GLN A 146 4.38 -11.88 13.73
C GLN A 146 5.14 -13.12 13.29
N ARG A 147 5.04 -13.52 12.02
CA ARG A 147 5.72 -14.73 11.51
C ARG A 147 7.12 -14.48 10.95
N SER A 148 7.52 -13.23 10.78
CA SER A 148 8.77 -12.81 10.11
C SER A 148 10.03 -13.54 10.59
N ILE A 149 10.25 -13.59 11.90
CA ILE A 149 11.46 -14.19 12.50
C ILE A 149 11.48 -15.70 12.26
N VAL A 150 10.34 -16.38 12.47
CA VAL A 150 10.25 -17.84 12.31
C VAL A 150 10.31 -18.23 10.84
N LYS A 151 9.63 -17.47 9.96
CA LYS A 151 9.52 -17.76 8.54
C LYS A 151 10.80 -17.44 7.77
N GLN A 152 11.45 -16.31 8.07
CA GLN A 152 12.53 -15.75 7.26
C GLN A 152 13.81 -15.40 8.05
N GLY A 153 13.82 -15.51 9.39
CA GLY A 153 14.95 -15.05 10.22
C GLY A 153 15.11 -13.52 10.28
N LEU A 154 14.09 -12.78 9.84
CA LEU A 154 14.12 -11.31 9.74
C LEU A 154 13.26 -10.69 10.84
N LYS A 155 13.78 -9.62 11.46
CA LYS A 155 13.03 -8.75 12.36
C LYS A 155 12.79 -7.41 11.67
N TYR A 156 11.53 -7.11 11.40
CA TYR A 156 11.15 -5.87 10.71
C TYR A 156 11.14 -4.66 11.66
N ALA A 157 12.32 -4.07 11.87
CA ALA A 157 12.52 -2.99 12.84
C ALA A 157 12.05 -1.61 12.34
N HIS A 158 12.01 -1.40 11.03
CA HIS A 158 11.61 -0.12 10.44
C HIS A 158 10.41 -0.31 9.50
N TYR A 159 9.30 0.36 9.81
CA TYR A 159 8.06 0.29 9.04
C TYR A 159 7.90 1.55 8.20
N TYR A 160 7.90 1.41 6.88
CA TYR A 160 7.68 2.48 5.91
C TYR A 160 6.26 2.38 5.36
N GLY A 161 5.41 3.33 5.70
CA GLY A 161 4.06 3.37 5.16
C GLY A 161 3.41 4.73 5.28
N ASP A 162 2.10 4.73 5.00
CA ASP A 162 1.29 5.93 5.01
C ASP A 162 1.29 6.64 6.37
N GLY A 163 1.26 7.98 6.34
CA GLY A 163 1.46 8.81 7.53
C GLY A 163 0.45 8.58 8.66
N ASP A 164 -0.81 8.29 8.33
CA ASP A 164 -1.84 7.84 9.28
C ASP A 164 -2.24 6.41 8.94
N SER A 165 -1.49 5.44 9.48
CA SER A 165 -1.72 4.02 9.19
C SER A 165 -2.14 3.31 10.48
N LYS A 166 -3.39 2.83 10.50
CA LYS A 166 -3.84 1.88 11.53
C LYS A 166 -2.99 0.61 11.53
N GLY A 167 -2.41 0.26 10.38
CA GLY A 167 -1.44 -0.83 10.26
C GLY A 167 -0.17 -0.63 11.08
N PHE A 168 0.39 0.59 11.16
CA PHE A 168 1.55 0.80 12.05
C PHE A 168 1.17 0.61 13.52
N ILE A 169 0.01 1.13 13.93
CA ILE A 169 -0.45 1.03 15.31
C ILE A 169 -0.57 -0.44 15.74
N SER A 170 -1.05 -1.33 14.86
CA SER A 170 -1.21 -2.75 15.19
C SER A 170 0.11 -3.51 15.31
N VAL A 171 1.19 -3.02 14.68
CA VAL A 171 2.48 -3.72 14.63
C VAL A 171 3.59 -3.09 15.48
N LYS A 172 3.35 -1.92 16.07
CA LYS A 172 4.32 -1.15 16.87
C LYS A 172 5.02 -1.99 17.97
N TYR A 173 4.30 -2.96 18.52
CA TYR A 173 4.74 -3.77 19.65
C TYR A 173 5.02 -5.24 19.31
N THR A 174 5.09 -5.60 18.02
CA THR A 174 5.16 -7.01 17.60
C THR A 174 6.37 -7.75 18.19
N TYR A 175 7.52 -7.11 18.34
CA TYR A 175 8.73 -7.71 18.90
C TYR A 175 9.06 -7.22 20.32
N GLY A 176 8.08 -6.66 21.03
CA GLY A 176 8.26 -6.02 22.33
C GLY A 176 8.01 -4.51 22.31
N LYS A 177 8.20 -3.86 23.46
CA LYS A 177 7.86 -2.44 23.67
C LYS A 177 8.63 -1.54 22.69
N ASP A 178 7.88 -0.74 21.94
CA ASP A 178 8.38 0.22 20.94
C ASP A 178 9.41 -0.37 19.97
N SER A 179 9.24 -1.64 19.60
CA SER A 179 10.22 -2.40 18.80
C SER A 179 10.23 -2.07 17.31
N VAL A 180 9.17 -1.41 16.80
CA VAL A 180 9.06 -1.03 15.39
C VAL A 180 9.00 0.49 15.27
N THR A 181 9.95 1.06 14.52
CA THR A 181 10.02 2.50 14.26
C THR A 181 9.29 2.83 12.97
N LYS A 182 8.39 3.83 13.00
CA LYS A 182 7.68 4.30 11.82
C LYS A 182 8.52 5.30 11.03
N TYR A 183 8.60 5.07 9.73
CA TYR A 183 9.08 6.01 8.73
C TYR A 183 7.98 6.27 7.70
N GLU A 184 8.12 7.37 6.97
CA GLU A 184 7.16 7.78 5.96
C GLU A 184 7.88 8.01 4.64
N CYS A 185 7.20 7.71 3.53
CA CYS A 185 7.79 7.96 2.22
C CYS A 185 7.79 9.47 1.91
N ILE A 186 8.74 9.88 1.07
CA ILE A 186 8.87 11.27 0.61
C ILE A 186 7.55 11.77 0.00
N GLY A 187 6.84 10.92 -0.73
CA GLY A 187 5.53 11.25 -1.32
C GLY A 187 4.48 11.63 -0.27
N HIS A 188 4.42 10.95 0.87
CA HIS A 188 3.51 11.33 1.97
C HIS A 188 3.93 12.62 2.64
N VAL A 189 5.22 12.83 2.83
CA VAL A 189 5.71 14.11 3.36
C VAL A 189 5.34 15.27 2.42
N GLN A 190 5.49 15.09 1.10
CA GLN A 190 5.03 16.07 0.09
C GLN A 190 3.53 16.35 0.19
N LYS A 191 2.70 15.29 0.28
CA LYS A 191 1.24 15.42 0.43
C LYS A 191 0.88 16.19 1.70
N ARG A 192 1.56 15.91 2.82
CA ARG A 192 1.33 16.59 4.10
C ARG A 192 1.65 18.08 4.03
N VAL A 193 2.73 18.47 3.35
CA VAL A 193 3.08 19.89 3.18
C VAL A 193 1.91 20.64 2.54
N GLY A 194 1.34 20.13 1.45
CA GLY A 194 0.20 20.80 0.82
C GLY A 194 -1.08 20.75 1.64
N ALA A 195 -1.36 19.66 2.35
CA ALA A 195 -2.51 19.60 3.25
C ALA A 195 -2.41 20.69 4.35
N ARG A 196 -1.21 20.88 4.93
CA ARG A 196 -0.95 21.93 5.92
C ARG A 196 -1.08 23.33 5.32
N LEU A 197 -0.57 23.56 4.12
CA LEU A 197 -0.71 24.85 3.42
C LEU A 197 -2.18 25.17 3.08
N ARG A 198 -2.96 24.19 2.63
CA ARG A 198 -4.40 24.35 2.38
C ARG A 198 -5.17 24.65 3.66
N LYS A 199 -4.83 23.98 4.77
CA LYS A 199 -5.41 24.27 6.10
C LYS A 199 -5.03 25.67 6.60
N LEU A 200 -3.81 26.14 6.31
CA LEU A 200 -3.39 27.50 6.63
C LEU A 200 -4.15 28.53 5.79
N LYS A 201 -4.30 28.29 4.49
CA LYS A 201 -5.08 29.11 3.55
C LYS A 201 -6.54 29.23 4.01
N SER A 202 -7.17 28.14 4.44
CA SER A 202 -8.57 28.17 4.90
C SER A 202 -8.76 28.93 6.20
N LYS A 203 -7.80 28.84 7.14
CA LYS A 203 -7.83 29.60 8.40
C LYS A 203 -7.54 31.09 8.21
N ASN A 204 -6.68 31.44 7.27
CA ASN A 204 -6.29 32.83 7.01
C ASN A 204 -6.85 33.33 5.68
N LYS A 205 -8.03 33.96 5.72
CA LYS A 205 -8.68 34.57 4.53
C LYS A 205 -7.76 35.55 3.79
N ASN A 206 -6.82 36.19 4.49
CA ASN A 206 -5.82 37.09 3.91
C ASN A 206 -4.83 36.40 2.96
N LEU A 207 -4.63 35.08 3.09
CA LEU A 207 -3.78 34.26 2.22
C LEU A 207 -4.55 33.67 1.03
N SER A 208 -5.88 33.68 1.06
CA SER A 208 -6.74 33.07 0.05
C SER A 208 -7.11 34.00 -1.12
N ARG A 209 -6.62 35.25 -1.13
CA ARG A 209 -6.91 36.21 -2.22
C ARG A 209 -6.14 35.82 -3.50
N LYS A 210 -6.70 36.19 -4.66
CA LYS A 210 -6.07 36.03 -5.99
C LYS A 210 -4.68 36.69 -5.98
N GLY A 211 -3.66 36.00 -6.49
CA GLY A 211 -2.24 36.43 -6.44
C GLY A 211 -1.42 35.86 -5.27
N LYS A 212 -2.06 35.19 -4.29
CA LYS A 212 -1.40 34.67 -3.09
C LYS A 212 -1.28 33.14 -3.10
N LEU A 213 -1.70 32.46 -2.03
CA LEU A 213 -1.55 31.02 -1.85
C LEU A 213 -2.67 30.27 -2.60
N THR A 214 -2.58 30.23 -3.94
CA THR A 214 -3.50 29.45 -4.79
C THR A 214 -3.23 27.96 -4.68
N ASP A 215 -4.20 27.11 -5.03
CA ASP A 215 -4.01 25.65 -4.95
C ASP A 215 -2.92 25.18 -5.93
N SER A 216 -2.85 25.77 -7.12
CA SER A 216 -1.77 25.51 -8.07
C SER A 216 -0.38 25.90 -7.54
N PHE A 217 -0.29 26.97 -6.75
CA PHE A 217 0.96 27.36 -6.10
C PHE A 217 1.33 26.40 -4.96
N ILE A 218 0.34 25.93 -4.20
CA ILE A 218 0.53 24.88 -3.20
C ILE A 218 1.05 23.60 -3.86
N ASP A 219 0.47 23.16 -4.99
CA ASP A 219 0.92 21.96 -5.70
C ASP A 219 2.38 22.10 -6.17
N ARG A 220 2.77 23.28 -6.66
CA ARG A 220 4.17 23.57 -6.99
C ARG A 220 5.07 23.47 -5.77
N LEU A 221 4.68 24.05 -4.63
CA LEU A 221 5.44 23.96 -3.37
C LEU A 221 5.61 22.51 -2.91
N GLN A 222 4.58 21.67 -3.02
CA GLN A 222 4.67 20.24 -2.70
C GLN A 222 5.70 19.52 -3.58
N ASN A 223 5.72 19.82 -4.87
CA ASN A 223 6.68 19.26 -5.81
C ASN A 223 8.11 19.71 -5.50
N TYR A 224 8.32 21.02 -5.29
CA TYR A 224 9.62 21.57 -4.91
C TYR A 224 10.15 20.97 -3.62
N TYR A 225 9.30 20.80 -2.61
CA TYR A 225 9.70 20.19 -1.34
C TYR A 225 10.22 18.77 -1.55
N GLY A 226 9.54 17.93 -2.33
CA GLY A 226 10.04 16.58 -2.58
C GLY A 226 11.27 16.53 -3.47
N ILE A 227 11.41 17.45 -4.43
CA ILE A 227 12.66 17.59 -5.19
C ILE A 227 13.81 17.95 -4.24
N ALA A 228 13.60 18.91 -3.33
CA ALA A 228 14.62 19.30 -2.35
C ALA A 228 15.03 18.11 -1.46
N VAL A 229 14.09 17.31 -0.99
CA VAL A 229 14.39 16.09 -0.21
C VAL A 229 15.21 15.08 -1.04
N ARG A 230 14.78 14.77 -2.26
CA ARG A 230 15.48 13.80 -3.12
C ARG A 230 16.87 14.25 -3.57
N SER A 231 17.06 15.56 -3.79
CA SER A 231 18.35 16.11 -4.23
C SER A 231 19.35 16.34 -3.09
N ASN A 232 18.96 16.12 -1.83
CA ASN A 232 19.80 16.36 -0.65
C ASN A 232 19.79 15.19 0.33
N VAL A 233 19.74 13.95 -0.16
CA VAL A 233 19.84 12.76 0.68
C VAL A 233 21.15 12.81 1.47
N GLY A 234 21.06 12.66 2.79
CA GLY A 234 22.23 12.75 3.70
C GLY A 234 22.75 14.18 3.96
N ASN A 235 22.19 15.22 3.35
CA ASN A 235 22.64 16.61 3.51
C ASN A 235 21.53 17.50 4.07
N LEU A 236 21.43 17.57 5.40
CA LEU A 236 20.42 18.39 6.08
C LEU A 236 20.57 19.89 5.79
N SER A 237 21.80 20.40 5.75
CA SER A 237 22.05 21.82 5.47
C SER A 237 21.62 22.20 4.05
N GLY A 238 22.00 21.37 3.07
CA GLY A 238 21.57 21.54 1.67
C GLY A 238 20.06 21.45 1.50
N LEU A 239 19.39 20.54 2.21
CA LEU A 239 17.93 20.45 2.24
C LEU A 239 17.30 21.72 2.79
N GLN A 240 17.79 22.22 3.93
CA GLN A 240 17.29 23.46 4.54
C GLN A 240 17.46 24.65 3.59
N GLN A 241 18.63 24.76 2.98
CA GLN A 241 18.93 25.83 2.03
C GLN A 241 18.05 25.74 0.78
N LYS A 242 17.88 24.55 0.18
CA LYS A 242 17.00 24.35 -1.00
C LYS A 242 15.53 24.60 -0.67
N CYS A 243 15.07 24.20 0.51
CA CYS A 243 13.71 24.54 0.98
C CYS A 243 13.55 26.05 1.07
N TYR A 244 14.49 26.75 1.72
CA TYR A 244 14.46 28.20 1.88
C TYR A 244 14.49 28.93 0.53
N CYS A 245 15.45 28.58 -0.34
CA CYS A 245 15.55 29.14 -1.69
C CYS A 245 14.30 28.88 -2.53
N GLY A 246 13.71 27.69 -2.42
CA GLY A 246 12.45 27.34 -3.08
C GLY A 246 11.31 28.26 -2.64
N PHE A 247 11.13 28.45 -1.33
CA PHE A 247 10.14 29.38 -0.79
C PHE A 247 10.37 30.82 -1.24
N VAL A 248 11.62 31.32 -1.17
CA VAL A 248 11.95 32.70 -1.54
C VAL A 248 11.78 32.94 -3.05
N SER A 249 12.26 32.04 -3.90
CA SER A 249 12.12 32.15 -5.37
C SER A 249 10.65 32.16 -5.80
N LEU A 250 9.82 31.36 -5.14
CA LEU A 250 8.39 31.32 -5.40
C LEU A 250 7.67 32.59 -4.92
N LEU A 251 8.10 33.18 -3.80
CA LEU A 251 7.59 34.48 -3.33
C LEU A 251 7.96 35.64 -4.27
N ILE A 252 9.19 35.64 -4.81
CA ILE A 252 9.65 36.65 -5.77
C ILE A 252 8.82 36.59 -7.05
N LYS A 253 8.61 35.38 -7.62
CA LYS A 253 7.76 35.19 -8.80
C LYS A 253 6.31 35.63 -8.56
N CYS A 254 5.75 35.42 -7.36
CA CYS A 254 4.42 35.94 -7.01
C CYS A 254 4.39 37.47 -7.04
N ARG A 255 5.41 38.14 -6.47
CA ARG A 255 5.51 39.61 -6.48
C ARG A 255 5.64 40.17 -7.90
N GLU A 256 6.40 39.51 -8.78
CA GLU A 256 6.53 39.90 -10.19
C GLU A 256 5.22 39.75 -10.97
N THR A 257 4.47 38.65 -10.75
CA THR A 257 3.16 38.46 -11.38
C THR A 257 2.10 39.44 -10.87
N ASP A 258 2.14 39.80 -9.58
CA ASP A 258 1.24 40.80 -8.99
C ASP A 258 1.58 42.21 -9.49
N ALA A 259 2.87 42.54 -9.62
CA ALA A 259 3.32 43.82 -10.20
C ALA A 259 2.87 43.97 -11.66
N TRP A 260 2.97 42.90 -12.46
CA TRP A 260 2.48 42.88 -13.84
C TRP A 260 0.95 43.01 -13.93
N ALA A 261 0.19 42.33 -13.05
CA ALA A 261 -1.27 42.40 -13.03
C ALA A 261 -1.80 43.78 -12.56
N VAL A 262 -1.06 44.48 -11.70
CA VAL A 262 -1.37 45.86 -11.26
C VAL A 262 -1.05 46.88 -12.36
N SER A 263 0.05 46.70 -13.11
CA SER A 263 0.41 47.62 -14.19
C SER A 263 -0.52 47.54 -15.40
N HIS A 264 -1.19 46.40 -15.63
CA HIS A 264 -2.08 46.16 -16.78
C HIS A 264 -3.58 46.34 -16.48
N ARG A 265 -3.98 46.75 -15.27
CA ARG A 265 -5.36 47.16 -14.94
C ARG A 265 -5.62 48.67 -15.07
N LYS A 266 -4.61 49.46 -15.43
CA LYS A 266 -4.70 50.91 -15.66
C LYS A 266 -4.71 51.28 -17.16
N ARG A 267 -5.24 50.41 -18.02
CA ARG A 267 -5.62 50.73 -19.39
C ARG A 267 -7.04 50.27 -19.64
#